data_AF-A0A2N2JZ97-F1
#
_entry.id   AF-A0A2N2JZ97-F1
#
_cell.length_a   1.000
_cell.length_b   1.000
_cell.length_c   1.000
_cell.angle_alpha   90.00
_cell.angle_beta   90.00
_cell.angle_gamma   90.00
#
_symmetry.space_group_name_H-M   'P 1'
#
loop_
_entity.id
_entity.type
_entity.pdbx_description
1 polymer ?
#
loop_
_entity_poly.entity_id
_entity_poly.type
_entity_poly.pdbx_seq_one_letter_code
_entity_poly.pdbx_strand_id
1 'polypeptide(L)'
;MRVTSYRLGEHKIIQAAGALWWEAHAGIGAFQSGRCFVRGNILLLGSSEKEEPGYLKREFIERLRGLPEWNHTRYYCSNYSIHQCRSGRRLTEMELAEGRGIRTQAGEHTDPVEQTPTEGPCPAPSISYRLGHHEITKKTDAQWWWKTYSSSGGPREGRCIIEGGILFFGAGKKIESQEPHNLKRTFLEHLGHLPQWKATEYYCPSCEIHDCRTGENPFVQEGGGTFFIPSAKVIPSSTPMSIPSLSSSIDSTLSLLKELGGRAGRAVYRKTDEAIHKYRLWRKRKNIRSDQTATEMPVHRFPARKWIASIGAFILMVGLLLLVLLHDLWKGREHHHRDHEHSAGRHRDH
;
A
#
# COMPACT_ATOMS: atom_id res chain seq x y z
N MET A 1 8.97 28.04 11.14
CA MET A 1 8.12 26.89 11.53
C MET A 1 9.03 25.70 11.79
N ARG A 2 8.79 24.92 12.85
CA ARG A 2 9.62 23.73 13.13
C ARG A 2 9.13 22.56 12.26
N VAL A 3 10.07 21.92 11.58
CA VAL A 3 9.83 20.69 10.83
C VAL A 3 10.48 19.57 11.63
N THR A 4 9.70 18.56 11.99
CA THR A 4 10.19 17.37 12.69
C THR A 4 10.04 16.16 11.79
N SER A 5 11.00 15.24 11.87
CA SER A 5 11.00 14.02 11.06
C SER A 5 11.20 12.80 11.96
N TYR A 6 10.48 11.73 11.64
CA TYR A 6 10.46 10.48 12.39
C TYR A 6 10.69 9.31 11.44
N ARG A 7 11.14 8.18 11.98
CA ARG A 7 11.23 6.89 11.30
C ARG A 7 10.01 6.02 11.63
N LEU A 8 9.41 5.43 10.60
CA LEU A 8 8.35 4.42 10.71
C LEU A 8 8.64 3.28 9.72
N GLY A 9 9.27 2.21 10.18
CA GLY A 9 9.73 1.14 9.30
C GLY A 9 10.67 1.66 8.21
N GLU A 10 10.28 1.50 6.94
CA GLU A 10 10.98 2.04 5.76
C GLU A 10 10.51 3.44 5.33
N HIS A 11 9.61 4.08 6.10
CA HIS A 11 9.05 5.40 5.79
C HIS A 11 9.64 6.47 6.71
N LYS A 12 9.90 7.65 6.15
CA LYS A 12 10.18 8.87 6.91
C LYS A 12 8.87 9.66 7.05
N ILE A 13 8.45 9.91 8.29
CA ILE A 13 7.25 10.71 8.57
C ILE A 13 7.67 12.14 8.89
N ILE A 14 7.12 13.11 8.17
CA ILE A 14 7.44 14.53 8.30
C ILE A 14 6.22 15.26 8.86
N GLN A 15 6.42 16.00 9.95
CA GLN A 15 5.42 16.86 10.53
C GLN A 15 5.83 18.32 10.31
N ALA A 16 5.02 19.05 9.54
CA ALA A 16 5.28 20.44 9.19
C ALA A 16 3.97 21.21 9.08
N ALA A 17 3.88 22.37 9.75
CA ALA A 17 2.72 23.27 9.68
C ALA A 17 1.36 22.59 9.94
N GLY A 18 1.31 21.63 10.87
CA GLY A 18 0.08 20.89 11.21
C GLY A 18 -0.31 19.79 10.21
N ALA A 19 0.47 19.60 9.13
CA ALA A 19 0.30 18.50 8.20
C ALA A 19 1.32 17.38 8.46
N LEU A 20 0.91 16.16 8.11
CA LEU A 20 1.78 14.98 8.12
C LEU A 20 1.99 14.49 6.69
N TRP A 21 3.24 14.12 6.41
CA TRP A 21 3.66 13.56 5.13
C TRP A 21 4.51 12.32 5.36
N TRP A 22 4.49 11.39 4.43
CA TRP A 22 5.42 10.29 4.38
C TRP A 22 6.34 10.43 3.18
N GLU A 23 7.57 9.96 3.32
CA GLU A 23 8.54 9.76 2.25
C GLU A 23 9.03 8.31 2.30
N ALA A 24 9.15 7.65 1.16
CA ALA A 24 9.78 6.35 1.02
C ALA A 24 10.61 6.27 -0.25
N HIS A 25 11.69 5.48 -0.24
CA HIS A 25 12.50 5.25 -1.43
C HIS A 25 11.68 4.54 -2.53
N ALA A 26 11.84 4.97 -3.77
CA ALA A 26 11.16 4.40 -4.94
C ALA A 26 12.12 4.28 -6.13
N GLY A 27 12.04 3.19 -6.89
CA GLY A 27 12.85 3.02 -8.10
C GLY A 27 14.36 3.04 -7.83
N ILE A 28 15.15 3.58 -8.77
CA ILE A 28 16.60 3.76 -8.63
C ILE A 28 16.86 5.25 -8.44
N GLY A 29 17.29 5.65 -7.24
CA GLY A 29 17.65 7.04 -6.96
C GLY A 29 16.46 7.99 -6.99
N ALA A 30 15.27 7.53 -6.59
CA ALA A 30 14.09 8.37 -6.41
C ALA A 30 13.42 8.09 -5.06
N PHE A 31 12.58 9.02 -4.63
CA PHE A 31 11.68 8.80 -3.51
C PHE A 31 10.26 9.21 -3.91
N GLN A 32 9.30 8.61 -3.24
CA GLN A 32 7.89 8.98 -3.31
C GLN A 32 7.46 9.61 -2.01
N SER A 33 6.49 10.51 -2.10
CA SER A 33 5.88 11.14 -0.92
C SER A 33 4.38 11.31 -1.08
N GLY A 34 3.69 11.34 0.05
CA GLY A 34 2.24 11.52 0.11
C GLY A 34 1.82 12.04 1.48
N ARG A 35 0.56 12.43 1.62
CA ARG A 35 0.01 12.88 2.91
C ARG A 35 -0.20 11.71 3.85
N CYS A 36 -0.22 12.00 5.14
CA CYS A 36 -0.69 11.07 6.17
C CYS A 36 -1.89 11.65 6.92
N PHE A 37 -2.71 10.75 7.47
CA PHE A 37 -3.86 11.11 8.31
C PHE A 37 -3.81 10.31 9.60
N VAL A 38 -4.03 10.95 10.74
CA VAL A 38 -4.14 10.26 12.02
C VAL A 38 -5.60 10.08 12.37
N ARG A 39 -5.99 8.85 12.71
CA ARG A 39 -7.35 8.52 13.14
C ARG A 39 -7.34 7.52 14.28
N GLY A 40 -7.76 7.97 15.47
CA GLY A 40 -7.58 7.20 16.70
C GLY A 40 -6.10 6.87 16.91
N ASN A 41 -5.78 5.60 17.15
CA ASN A 41 -4.40 5.13 17.30
C ASN A 41 -3.76 4.65 15.98
N ILE A 42 -4.24 5.12 14.82
CA ILE A 42 -3.77 4.66 13.50
C ILE A 42 -3.23 5.83 12.68
N LEU A 43 -2.04 5.66 12.11
CA LEU A 43 -1.51 6.50 11.03
C LEU A 43 -1.85 5.89 9.67
N LEU A 44 -2.67 6.58 8.88
CA LEU A 44 -3.02 6.20 7.52
C LEU A 44 -2.03 6.86 6.55
N LEU A 45 -1.27 6.05 5.81
CA LEU A 45 -0.37 6.54 4.76
C LEU A 45 -1.17 6.72 3.47
N GLY A 46 -1.37 7.96 3.05
CA GLY A 46 -2.13 8.32 1.86
C GLY A 46 -1.42 7.90 0.58
N SER A 47 -2.07 8.14 -0.56
CA SER A 47 -1.50 7.79 -1.86
C SER A 47 -0.22 8.59 -2.13
N SER A 48 0.67 8.03 -2.96
CA SER A 48 1.82 8.77 -3.46
C SER A 48 1.36 9.93 -4.35
N GLU A 49 1.67 11.16 -3.92
CA GLU A 49 1.35 12.39 -4.63
C GLU A 49 2.50 12.84 -5.54
N LYS A 50 3.74 12.62 -5.08
CA LYS A 50 4.95 13.09 -5.75
C LYS A 50 5.99 12.00 -5.81
N GLU A 51 6.72 11.99 -6.91
CA GLU A 51 7.94 11.20 -7.09
C GLU A 51 9.03 12.16 -7.53
N GLU A 52 10.12 12.22 -6.78
CA GLU A 52 11.21 13.16 -7.00
C GLU A 52 12.55 12.42 -7.05
N PRO A 53 13.54 12.93 -7.82
CA PRO A 53 14.91 12.44 -7.76
C PRO A 53 15.42 12.51 -6.32
N GLY A 54 16.08 11.44 -5.91
CA GLY A 54 16.34 11.18 -4.51
C GLY A 54 17.68 10.50 -4.27
N TYR A 55 17.75 9.93 -3.08
CA TYR A 55 18.91 9.17 -2.62
C TYR A 55 18.87 7.76 -3.16
N LEU A 56 20.05 7.12 -3.24
CA LEU A 56 20.09 5.68 -3.41
C LEU A 56 19.44 5.00 -2.20
N LYS A 57 18.85 3.80 -2.39
CA LYS A 57 18.17 3.06 -1.31
C LYS A 57 18.99 2.99 -0.02
N ARG A 58 20.29 2.71 -0.15
CA ARG A 58 21.21 2.61 0.98
C ARG A 58 21.33 3.93 1.74
N GLU A 59 21.57 5.03 1.05
CA GLU A 59 21.69 6.36 1.63
C GLU A 59 20.39 6.79 2.32
N PHE A 60 19.23 6.48 1.72
CA PHE A 60 17.93 6.76 2.32
C PHE A 60 17.76 6.01 3.65
N ILE A 61 18.08 4.71 3.68
CA ILE A 61 17.99 3.88 4.90
C ILE A 61 18.96 4.37 5.98
N GLU A 62 20.19 4.74 5.60
CA GLU A 62 21.19 5.27 6.54
C GLU A 62 20.70 6.56 7.21
N ARG A 63 20.09 7.48 6.44
CA ARG A 63 19.47 8.70 6.99
C ARG A 63 18.27 8.38 7.86
N LEU A 64 17.44 7.43 7.45
CA LEU A 64 16.25 7.02 8.17
C LEU A 64 16.60 6.49 9.57
N ARG A 65 17.68 5.72 9.70
CA ARG A 65 18.19 5.19 10.99
C ARG A 65 18.58 6.28 11.99
N GLY A 66 18.94 7.47 11.52
CA GLY A 66 19.28 8.62 12.37
C GLY A 66 18.08 9.38 12.91
N LEU A 67 16.85 9.06 12.49
CA LEU A 67 15.64 9.74 12.94
C LEU A 67 15.01 9.07 14.18
N PRO A 68 14.37 9.85 15.07
CA PRO A 68 13.60 9.29 16.18
C PRO A 68 12.45 8.41 15.67
N GLU A 69 12.12 7.36 16.41
CA GLU A 69 11.00 6.48 16.05
C GLU A 69 9.65 7.17 16.18
N TRP A 70 8.72 6.85 15.27
CA TRP A 70 7.34 7.30 15.35
C TRP A 70 6.61 6.60 16.49
N ASN A 71 6.17 7.36 17.50
CA ASN A 71 5.49 6.85 18.69
C ASN A 71 4.14 7.52 18.96
N HIS A 72 3.62 8.30 18.00
CA HIS A 72 2.36 9.04 18.17
C HIS A 72 1.11 8.19 17.92
N THR A 73 1.24 7.05 17.23
CA THR A 73 0.16 6.09 16.99
C THR A 73 0.65 4.68 17.29
N ARG A 74 -0.28 3.78 17.64
CA ARG A 74 0.04 2.37 17.87
C ARG A 74 0.19 1.61 16.55
N TYR A 75 -0.65 1.95 15.58
CA TYR A 75 -0.72 1.27 14.30
C TYR A 75 -0.48 2.22 13.12
N TYR A 76 -0.11 1.67 11.97
CA TYR A 76 -0.17 2.33 10.68
C TYR A 76 -0.78 1.43 9.60
N CYS A 77 -1.36 2.00 8.55
CA CYS A 77 -1.85 1.27 7.37
C CYS A 77 -1.27 1.91 6.10
N SER A 78 -0.48 1.14 5.34
CA SER A 78 0.30 1.58 4.16
C SER A 78 -0.47 1.58 2.83
N ASN A 79 -1.66 1.00 2.80
CA ASN A 79 -2.49 0.89 1.60
C ASN A 79 -3.97 0.77 2.00
N TYR A 80 -4.57 1.89 2.40
CA TYR A 80 -5.95 1.87 2.86
C TYR A 80 -6.94 2.14 1.72
N SER A 81 -8.06 1.43 1.76
CA SER A 81 -9.28 1.79 1.04
C SER A 81 -10.40 1.87 2.06
N ILE A 82 -10.63 3.04 2.65
CA ILE A 82 -11.67 3.21 3.66
C ILE A 82 -13.00 3.42 2.96
N HIS A 83 -14.00 2.63 3.36
CA HIS A 83 -15.37 2.68 2.84
C HIS A 83 -16.34 3.01 3.97
N GLN A 84 -17.40 3.74 3.65
CA GLN A 84 -18.50 3.97 4.58
C GLN A 84 -19.37 2.70 4.66
N CYS A 85 -19.66 2.21 5.87
CA CYS A 85 -20.41 0.96 6.06
C CYS A 85 -21.83 1.00 5.48
N ARG A 86 -22.49 2.16 5.51
CA ARG A 86 -23.87 2.32 5.02
C ARG A 86 -23.98 2.29 3.51
N SER A 87 -23.11 3.02 2.81
CA SER A 87 -23.19 3.21 1.36
C SER A 87 -22.23 2.30 0.57
N GLY A 88 -21.21 1.73 1.21
CA GLY A 88 -20.11 1.05 0.56
C GLY A 88 -19.17 1.98 -0.24
N ARG A 89 -19.45 3.29 -0.26
CA ARG A 89 -18.65 4.26 -1.00
C ARG A 89 -17.27 4.42 -0.36
N ARG A 90 -16.24 4.43 -1.21
CA ARG A 90 -14.87 4.74 -0.80
C ARG A 90 -14.74 6.23 -0.44
N LEU A 91 -14.09 6.53 0.69
CA LEU A 91 -13.75 7.89 1.07
C LEU A 91 -12.60 8.44 0.24
N THR A 92 -12.70 9.72 -0.08
CA THR A 92 -11.62 10.51 -0.66
C THR A 92 -10.62 10.95 0.41
N GLU A 93 -9.41 11.32 0.00
CA GLU A 93 -8.39 11.86 0.93
C GLU A 93 -8.84 13.18 1.56
N MET A 94 -9.62 13.99 0.84
CA MET A 94 -10.21 15.22 1.38
C MET A 94 -11.18 14.91 2.53
N GLU A 95 -12.08 13.94 2.37
CA GLU A 95 -13.00 13.52 3.43
C GLU A 95 -12.29 12.92 4.65
N LEU A 96 -11.14 12.27 4.43
CA LEU A 96 -10.29 11.77 5.52
C LEU A 96 -9.56 12.91 6.24
N ALA A 97 -9.08 13.91 5.50
CA ALA A 97 -8.44 15.10 6.05
C ALA A 97 -9.41 15.99 6.82
N GLU A 98 -10.63 16.14 6.28
CA GLU A 98 -11.72 16.92 6.85
C GLU A 98 -12.43 16.23 7.99
N GLY A 99 -11.97 15.05 8.41
CA GLY A 99 -12.47 14.32 9.57
C GLY A 99 -12.36 15.15 10.84
N ARG A 100 -13.21 16.18 10.96
CA ARG A 100 -13.55 16.91 12.17
C ARG A 100 -13.91 15.83 13.16
N GLY A 101 -13.09 15.75 14.21
CA GLY A 101 -13.08 14.67 15.19
C GLY A 101 -14.44 14.01 15.26
N ILE A 102 -14.53 12.83 14.66
CA ILE A 102 -15.63 11.93 14.95
C ILE A 102 -15.47 11.72 16.44
N ARG A 103 -16.28 12.43 17.21
CA ARG A 103 -16.59 12.05 18.58
C ARG A 103 -16.97 10.61 18.41
N THR A 104 -16.05 9.70 18.75
CA THR A 104 -16.42 8.39 19.20
C THR A 104 -17.44 8.72 20.26
N GLN A 105 -18.72 8.59 19.93
CA GLN A 105 -19.70 8.36 20.95
C GLN A 105 -19.30 6.98 21.48
N ALA A 106 -18.24 6.94 22.28
CA ALA A 106 -18.20 6.18 23.49
C ALA A 106 -19.26 6.82 24.42
N GLY A 107 -20.50 6.94 23.93
CA GLY A 107 -21.57 6.43 24.75
C GLY A 107 -21.16 4.98 24.89
N GLU A 108 -20.67 4.65 26.08
CA GLU A 108 -21.08 3.45 26.79
C GLU A 108 -22.09 2.73 25.92
N HIS A 109 -21.60 1.78 25.11
CA HIS A 109 -22.49 0.83 24.51
C HIS A 109 -22.96 0.08 25.74
N THR A 110 -24.02 0.58 26.37
CA THR A 110 -24.87 -0.19 27.26
C THR A 110 -25.21 -1.38 26.39
N ASP A 111 -24.50 -2.47 26.66
CA ASP A 111 -24.87 -3.78 26.17
C ASP A 111 -26.39 -3.86 26.36
N PRO A 112 -27.15 -4.25 25.32
CA PRO A 112 -28.58 -4.42 25.47
C PRO A 112 -28.80 -5.28 26.71
N VAL A 113 -29.43 -4.66 27.73
CA VAL A 113 -29.70 -5.19 29.08
C VAL A 113 -29.52 -6.69 29.09
N GLU A 114 -28.37 -7.13 29.58
CA GLU A 114 -28.03 -8.53 29.76
C GLU A 114 -29.09 -9.07 30.72
N GLN A 115 -30.14 -9.67 30.15
CA GLN A 115 -31.15 -10.38 30.91
C GLN A 115 -30.38 -11.48 31.63
N THR A 116 -30.26 -11.32 32.95
CA THR A 116 -29.62 -12.26 33.87
C THR A 116 -29.96 -13.70 33.48
N PRO A 117 -28.99 -14.48 32.97
CA PRO A 117 -29.24 -15.85 32.59
C PRO A 117 -29.40 -16.69 33.84
N THR A 118 -30.60 -17.23 34.01
CA THR A 118 -30.85 -18.44 34.79
C THR A 118 -29.80 -19.49 34.44
N GLU A 119 -29.11 -19.97 35.47
CA GLU A 119 -27.95 -20.86 35.42
C GLU A 119 -28.17 -22.07 34.50
N GLY A 120 -27.52 -22.04 33.33
CA GLY A 120 -27.43 -23.16 32.41
C GLY A 120 -26.28 -22.93 31.43
N PRO A 121 -25.32 -23.87 31.28
CA PRO A 121 -24.19 -23.73 30.37
C PRO A 121 -24.62 -23.99 28.92
N CYS A 122 -25.47 -23.13 28.37
CA CYS A 122 -25.72 -23.07 26.94
C CYS A 122 -24.76 -22.04 26.32
N PRO A 123 -23.90 -22.42 25.35
CA PRO A 123 -23.05 -21.46 24.66
C PRO A 123 -23.93 -20.43 23.96
N ALA A 124 -23.72 -19.14 24.27
CA ALA A 124 -24.46 -18.06 23.66
C ALA A 124 -24.34 -18.14 22.12
N PRO A 125 -25.44 -17.98 21.37
CA PRO A 125 -25.41 -18.09 19.92
C PRO A 125 -24.48 -17.02 19.33
N SER A 126 -23.64 -17.43 18.37
CA SER A 126 -22.77 -16.50 17.64
C SER A 126 -23.63 -15.49 16.86
N ILE A 127 -23.42 -14.20 17.09
CA ILE A 127 -24.17 -13.14 16.41
C ILE A 127 -23.44 -12.77 15.11
N SER A 128 -24.15 -12.90 13.99
CA SER A 128 -23.69 -12.52 12.65
C SER A 128 -24.42 -11.27 12.13
N TYR A 129 -23.70 -10.46 11.35
CA TYR A 129 -24.17 -9.21 10.75
C TYR A 129 -23.81 -9.14 9.27
N ARG A 130 -24.59 -8.40 8.48
CA ARG A 130 -24.28 -8.09 7.07
C ARG A 130 -23.56 -6.75 6.95
N LEU A 131 -22.42 -6.75 6.25
CA LEU A 131 -21.70 -5.56 5.78
C LEU A 131 -21.42 -5.69 4.26
N GLY A 132 -22.29 -5.12 3.44
CA GLY A 132 -22.21 -5.29 1.97
C GLY A 132 -22.31 -6.77 1.58
N HIS A 133 -21.28 -7.30 0.93
CA HIS A 133 -21.16 -8.73 0.57
C HIS A 133 -20.43 -9.59 1.62
N HIS A 134 -20.29 -9.07 2.84
CA HIS A 134 -19.50 -9.71 3.90
C HIS A 134 -20.39 -10.00 5.09
N GLU A 135 -20.27 -11.20 5.63
CA GLU A 135 -20.80 -11.57 6.93
C GLU A 135 -19.75 -11.22 7.99
N ILE A 136 -20.15 -10.52 9.04
CA ILE A 136 -19.30 -10.16 10.18
C ILE A 136 -19.84 -10.89 11.41
N THR A 137 -19.03 -11.77 12.01
CA THR A 137 -19.45 -12.61 13.14
C THR A 137 -18.61 -12.28 14.38
N LYS A 138 -19.27 -12.15 15.54
CA LYS A 138 -18.60 -12.09 16.84
C LYS A 138 -18.45 -13.51 17.39
N LYS A 139 -17.22 -14.00 17.51
CA LYS A 139 -16.94 -15.28 18.21
C LYS A 139 -16.85 -15.06 19.72
N THR A 140 -16.87 -16.13 20.51
CA THR A 140 -16.87 -16.13 21.99
C THR A 140 -15.73 -15.32 22.60
N ASP A 141 -14.60 -15.19 21.91
CA ASP A 141 -13.38 -14.58 22.45
C ASP A 141 -13.31 -13.06 22.21
N ALA A 142 -14.45 -12.39 22.02
CA ALA A 142 -14.56 -11.00 21.56
C ALA A 142 -13.84 -10.71 20.23
N GLN A 143 -13.48 -11.76 19.48
CA GLN A 143 -12.84 -11.64 18.17
C GLN A 143 -13.89 -11.52 17.08
N TRP A 144 -13.70 -10.53 16.22
CA TRP A 144 -14.51 -10.32 15.04
C TRP A 144 -13.93 -11.11 13.87
N TRP A 145 -14.80 -11.72 13.08
CA TRP A 145 -14.43 -12.44 11.87
C TRP A 145 -15.26 -11.92 10.71
N TRP A 146 -14.66 -11.88 9.53
CA TRP A 146 -15.36 -11.61 8.29
C TRP A 146 -15.40 -12.87 7.44
N LYS A 147 -16.48 -13.04 6.68
CA LYS A 147 -16.63 -14.07 5.67
C LYS A 147 -17.23 -13.48 4.40
N THR A 148 -16.73 -13.87 3.24
CA THR A 148 -17.28 -13.45 1.94
C THR A 148 -17.16 -14.55 0.91
N TYR A 149 -17.84 -14.42 -0.22
CA TYR A 149 -17.66 -15.30 -1.37
C TYR A 149 -16.86 -14.57 -2.45
N SER A 150 -15.62 -15.02 -2.69
CA SER A 150 -14.77 -14.39 -3.70
C SER A 150 -15.26 -14.73 -5.12
N SER A 151 -15.10 -13.78 -6.05
CA SER A 151 -15.36 -14.01 -7.47
C SER A 151 -14.47 -15.10 -8.07
N SER A 152 -13.29 -15.35 -7.50
CA SER A 152 -12.25 -16.19 -8.08
C SER A 152 -12.15 -17.62 -7.53
N GLY A 153 -13.00 -18.05 -6.60
CA GLY A 153 -13.01 -19.48 -6.25
C GLY A 153 -13.32 -19.86 -4.81
N GLY A 154 -14.45 -19.41 -4.28
CA GLY A 154 -15.05 -19.98 -3.07
C GLY A 154 -15.14 -19.01 -1.89
N PRO A 155 -15.69 -19.50 -0.78
CA PRO A 155 -15.79 -18.73 0.45
C PRO A 155 -14.40 -18.45 1.03
N ARG A 156 -14.22 -17.23 1.54
CA ARG A 156 -13.04 -16.81 2.29
C ARG A 156 -13.47 -16.25 3.63
N GLU A 157 -12.67 -16.49 4.65
CA GLU A 157 -12.84 -15.86 5.96
C GLU A 157 -11.52 -15.36 6.52
N GLY A 158 -11.60 -14.37 7.40
CA GLY A 158 -10.44 -13.84 8.10
C GLY A 158 -10.84 -13.12 9.37
N ARG A 159 -9.84 -12.76 10.17
CA ARG A 159 -10.03 -11.95 11.39
C ARG A 159 -10.32 -10.49 11.02
N CYS A 160 -11.06 -9.80 11.87
CA CYS A 160 -11.20 -8.34 11.85
C CYS A 160 -10.68 -7.73 13.14
N ILE A 161 -10.28 -6.46 13.08
CA ILE A 161 -10.12 -5.61 14.26
C ILE A 161 -10.91 -4.32 14.07
N ILE A 162 -11.34 -3.71 15.18
CA ILE A 162 -11.94 -2.38 15.19
C ILE A 162 -10.96 -1.45 15.89
N GLU A 163 -10.50 -0.42 15.20
CA GLU A 163 -9.61 0.61 15.76
C GLU A 163 -9.93 1.97 15.13
N GLY A 164 -9.92 3.05 15.91
CA GLY A 164 -10.28 4.39 15.41
C GLY A 164 -11.69 4.50 14.80
N GLY A 165 -12.62 3.63 15.21
CA GLY A 165 -13.98 3.54 14.65
C GLY A 165 -14.05 2.95 13.23
N ILE A 166 -13.00 2.26 12.78
CA ILE A 166 -12.91 1.60 11.49
C ILE A 166 -12.78 0.09 11.70
N LEU A 167 -13.58 -0.70 10.98
CA LEU A 167 -13.46 -2.15 10.94
C LEU A 167 -12.44 -2.56 9.85
N PHE A 168 -11.31 -3.15 10.24
CA PHE A 168 -10.26 -3.60 9.33
C PHE A 168 -10.37 -5.10 9.08
N PHE A 169 -10.39 -5.50 7.81
CA PHE A 169 -10.33 -6.91 7.43
C PHE A 169 -8.88 -7.37 7.35
N GLY A 170 -8.54 -8.40 8.12
CA GLY A 170 -7.28 -9.11 8.02
C GLY A 170 -7.24 -10.05 6.81
N ALA A 171 -6.09 -10.68 6.59
CA ALA A 171 -5.89 -11.61 5.50
C ALA A 171 -6.93 -12.75 5.52
N GLY A 172 -7.59 -12.95 4.38
CA GLY A 172 -8.61 -13.98 4.23
C GLY A 172 -8.03 -15.31 3.80
N LYS A 173 -8.35 -16.39 4.50
CA LYS A 173 -8.08 -17.77 4.09
C LYS A 173 -9.20 -18.32 3.26
N LYS A 174 -8.87 -19.18 2.30
CA LYS A 174 -9.88 -19.97 1.59
C LYS A 174 -10.42 -21.01 2.56
N ILE A 175 -11.74 -21.12 2.65
CA ILE A 175 -12.35 -22.19 3.43
C ILE A 175 -12.40 -23.41 2.52
N GLU A 176 -11.73 -24.49 2.93
CA GLU A 176 -11.84 -25.80 2.29
C GLU A 176 -13.23 -26.36 2.58
N SER A 177 -14.17 -26.02 1.71
CA SER A 177 -15.48 -26.64 1.70
C SER A 177 -15.41 -27.91 0.87
N GLN A 178 -15.68 -29.07 1.50
CA GLN A 178 -15.85 -30.36 0.82
C GLN A 178 -17.22 -30.49 0.10
N GLU A 179 -18.08 -29.47 0.21
CA GLU A 179 -19.52 -29.51 -0.09
C GLU A 179 -19.92 -28.54 -1.25
N PRO A 180 -21.13 -28.66 -1.84
CA PRO A 180 -21.37 -28.85 -3.28
C PRO A 180 -21.60 -27.57 -4.13
N HIS A 181 -21.89 -27.80 -5.42
CA HIS A 181 -22.36 -26.84 -6.41
C HIS A 181 -23.63 -26.08 -5.97
N ASN A 182 -23.53 -25.07 -5.09
CA ASN A 182 -24.53 -23.98 -4.88
C ASN A 182 -24.17 -23.03 -3.72
N LEU A 183 -23.05 -23.23 -3.02
CA LEU A 183 -22.65 -22.45 -1.82
C LEU A 183 -22.77 -20.93 -1.98
N LYS A 184 -22.43 -20.39 -3.15
CA LYS A 184 -22.53 -18.96 -3.41
C LYS A 184 -23.97 -18.45 -3.27
N ARG A 185 -24.95 -19.18 -3.82
CA ARG A 185 -26.36 -18.79 -3.77
C ARG A 185 -26.86 -18.83 -2.32
N THR A 186 -26.62 -19.95 -1.63
CA THR A 186 -27.01 -20.14 -0.23
C THR A 186 -26.37 -19.09 0.68
N PHE A 187 -25.09 -18.76 0.48
CA PHE A 187 -24.42 -17.70 1.23
C PHE A 187 -25.06 -16.33 0.99
N LEU A 188 -25.40 -15.98 -0.25
CA LEU A 188 -26.02 -14.70 -0.56
C LEU A 188 -27.47 -14.61 -0.05
N GLU A 189 -28.22 -15.70 -0.10
CA GLU A 189 -29.55 -15.82 0.51
C GLU A 189 -29.46 -15.62 2.03
N HIS A 190 -28.56 -16.35 2.70
CA HIS A 190 -28.28 -16.20 4.12
C HIS A 190 -27.90 -14.76 4.50
N LEU A 191 -26.98 -14.15 3.75
CA LEU A 191 -26.54 -12.78 3.96
C LEU A 191 -27.73 -11.78 3.89
N GLY A 192 -28.73 -12.06 3.06
CA GLY A 192 -29.96 -11.26 2.93
C GLY A 192 -30.81 -11.22 4.21
N HIS A 193 -30.71 -12.24 5.07
CA HIS A 193 -31.47 -12.35 6.31
C HIS A 193 -30.73 -11.79 7.53
N LEU A 194 -29.43 -11.50 7.42
CA LEU A 194 -28.63 -11.00 8.55
C LEU A 194 -28.92 -9.51 8.85
N PRO A 195 -28.90 -9.10 10.14
CA PRO A 195 -29.02 -7.69 10.52
C PRO A 195 -27.86 -6.87 9.97
N GLN A 196 -28.12 -5.61 9.58
CA GLN A 196 -27.08 -4.74 9.04
C GLN A 196 -26.05 -4.34 10.11
N TRP A 197 -24.76 -4.37 9.74
CA TRP A 197 -23.67 -3.88 10.57
C TRP A 197 -23.81 -2.39 10.88
N LYS A 198 -23.79 -2.05 12.17
CA LYS A 198 -23.91 -0.65 12.66
C LYS A 198 -22.86 -0.27 13.71
N ALA A 199 -21.99 -1.19 14.12
CA ALA A 199 -21.02 -0.95 15.19
C ALA A 199 -19.88 -0.02 14.78
N THR A 200 -19.58 0.10 13.49
CA THR A 200 -18.64 1.09 12.96
C THR A 200 -19.26 1.88 11.82
N GLU A 201 -18.78 3.12 11.64
CA GLU A 201 -19.20 3.97 10.52
C GLU A 201 -18.43 3.62 9.24
N TYR A 202 -17.20 3.12 9.40
CA TYR A 202 -16.31 2.80 8.29
C TYR A 202 -15.72 1.40 8.40
N TYR A 203 -15.28 0.89 7.26
CA TYR A 203 -14.52 -0.35 7.16
C TYR A 203 -13.43 -0.25 6.10
N CYS A 204 -12.40 -1.09 6.20
CA CYS A 204 -11.30 -1.17 5.24
C CYS A 204 -11.08 -2.63 4.83
N PRO A 205 -11.53 -3.04 3.62
CA PRO A 205 -11.52 -4.44 3.21
C PRO A 205 -10.14 -4.98 2.82
N SER A 206 -9.17 -4.09 2.57
CA SER A 206 -7.85 -4.44 2.04
C SER A 206 -6.70 -3.85 2.87
N CYS A 207 -6.84 -3.74 4.19
CA CYS A 207 -5.77 -3.09 4.98
C CYS A 207 -4.68 -4.07 5.39
N GLU A 208 -3.46 -3.62 5.15
CA GLU A 208 -2.27 -4.08 5.84
C GLU A 208 -2.07 -3.15 7.04
N ILE A 209 -2.71 -3.46 8.16
CA ILE A 209 -2.44 -2.74 9.40
C ILE A 209 -1.19 -3.34 10.04
N HIS A 210 -0.31 -2.49 10.55
CA HIS A 210 0.96 -2.87 11.17
C HIS A 210 1.12 -2.13 12.49
N ASP A 211 1.73 -2.77 13.47
CA ASP A 211 2.17 -2.09 14.69
C ASP A 211 3.34 -1.14 14.37
N CYS A 212 3.27 0.11 14.83
CA CYS A 212 4.29 1.11 14.53
C CYS A 212 5.66 0.78 15.14
N ARG A 213 5.71 0.01 16.22
CA ARG A 213 6.94 -0.33 16.93
C ARG A 213 7.60 -1.55 16.31
N THR A 214 6.83 -2.60 16.06
CA THR A 214 7.38 -3.87 15.55
C THR A 214 7.37 -3.96 14.03
N GLY A 215 6.53 -3.19 13.35
CA GLY A 215 6.25 -3.34 11.92
C GLY A 215 5.43 -4.59 11.58
N GLU A 216 5.06 -5.39 12.59
CA GLU A 216 4.34 -6.63 12.38
C GLU A 216 2.85 -6.39 12.16
N ASN A 217 2.25 -7.21 11.31
CA ASN A 217 0.82 -7.20 11.11
C ASN A 217 0.15 -8.01 12.24
N PRO A 218 -0.81 -7.42 13.00
CA PRO A 218 -1.43 -8.10 14.15
C PRO A 218 -2.25 -9.33 13.76
N PHE A 219 -2.51 -9.55 12.45
CA PHE A 219 -3.22 -10.71 11.93
C PHE A 219 -2.33 -11.92 11.60
N VAL A 220 -0.99 -11.81 11.61
CA VAL A 220 -0.08 -12.86 11.08
C VAL A 220 0.27 -13.96 12.09
N GLN A 221 -0.09 -13.83 13.36
CA GLN A 221 0.17 -14.91 14.33
C GLN A 221 -0.82 -16.07 14.14
N GLU A 222 -0.34 -17.14 13.50
CA GLU A 222 -1.03 -18.44 13.36
C GLU A 222 -0.43 -19.54 14.23
N GLY A 223 0.63 -19.27 14.98
CA GLY A 223 1.24 -20.25 15.89
C GLY A 223 0.68 -20.15 17.30
N GLY A 224 -0.54 -20.64 17.54
CA GLY A 224 -1.05 -21.19 18.83
C GLY A 224 -0.87 -20.44 20.16
N GLY A 225 -0.28 -19.23 20.18
CA GLY A 225 -0.03 -18.46 21.39
C GLY A 225 -1.18 -17.48 21.64
N THR A 226 -1.89 -17.67 22.74
CA THR A 226 -2.88 -16.73 23.26
C THR A 226 -2.20 -15.40 23.60
N PHE A 227 -2.38 -14.38 22.76
CA PHE A 227 -2.00 -13.01 23.13
C PHE A 227 -3.24 -12.24 23.58
N PHE A 228 -3.18 -11.74 24.81
CA PHE A 228 -4.07 -10.68 25.28
C PHE A 228 -3.80 -9.43 24.46
N ILE A 229 -4.81 -8.91 23.75
CA ILE A 229 -4.78 -7.52 23.30
C ILE A 229 -4.95 -6.68 24.57
N PRO A 230 -3.92 -5.96 25.07
CA PRO A 230 -4.12 -5.10 26.22
C PRO A 230 -5.09 -4.00 25.80
N SER A 231 -6.22 -3.91 26.49
CA SER A 231 -7.13 -2.78 26.40
C SER A 231 -6.31 -1.51 26.63
N ALA A 232 -6.29 -0.62 25.63
CA ALA A 232 -5.39 0.52 25.61
C ALA A 232 -5.68 1.44 26.81
N LYS A 233 -4.75 1.49 27.77
CA LYS A 233 -4.70 2.58 28.74
C LYS A 233 -4.37 3.85 27.95
N VAL A 234 -5.31 4.80 27.94
CA VAL A 234 -5.13 6.13 27.32
C VAL A 234 -3.85 6.74 27.86
N ILE A 235 -2.85 6.97 26.99
CA ILE A 235 -1.63 7.68 27.36
C ILE A 235 -1.94 9.18 27.30
N PRO A 236 -1.88 9.92 28.43
CA PRO A 236 -2.07 11.37 28.40
C PRO A 236 -0.87 12.05 27.73
N SER A 237 -1.15 12.98 26.82
CA SER A 237 -0.15 13.81 26.16
C SER A 237 0.38 14.91 27.09
N SER A 238 1.68 14.86 27.41
CA SER A 238 2.48 15.93 28.01
C SER A 238 3.96 15.55 27.78
N THR A 239 4.98 16.36 27.49
CA THR A 239 5.34 17.78 27.68
C THR A 239 6.55 18.04 26.72
N PRO A 240 6.83 19.25 26.20
CA PRO A 240 7.92 19.46 25.24
C PRO A 240 9.32 19.46 25.90
N MET A 241 10.20 18.60 25.39
CA MET A 241 11.61 18.49 25.79
C MET A 241 12.50 19.27 24.82
N SER A 242 13.50 20.00 25.33
CA SER A 242 14.41 20.86 24.57
C SER A 242 15.86 20.40 24.76
N ILE A 243 16.57 20.09 23.66
CA ILE A 243 17.99 19.71 23.60
C ILE A 243 18.58 20.23 22.25
N PRO A 244 19.88 20.62 22.17
CA PRO A 244 20.35 21.68 21.28
C PRO A 244 20.90 21.21 19.93
N SER A 245 21.14 22.19 19.06
CA SER A 245 21.67 22.08 17.70
C SER A 245 23.19 21.91 17.65
N LEU A 246 23.68 21.05 16.75
CA LEU A 246 25.05 21.11 16.22
C LEU A 246 25.06 20.98 14.69
N SER A 247 26.04 21.63 14.08
CA SER A 247 26.09 22.13 12.70
C SER A 247 26.85 21.27 11.69
N SER A 248 26.48 21.45 10.43
CA SER A 248 27.23 21.43 9.15
C SER A 248 28.65 20.83 9.08
N SER A 249 28.86 19.95 8.09
CA SER A 249 30.03 19.99 7.19
C SER A 249 30.08 18.77 6.24
N ILE A 250 29.38 18.78 5.09
CA ILE A 250 29.72 17.93 3.92
C ILE A 250 29.18 18.60 2.64
N ASP A 251 29.88 19.60 2.09
CA ASP A 251 29.56 20.19 0.77
C ASP A 251 30.72 20.15 -0.25
N SER A 252 31.89 19.61 0.12
CA SER A 252 33.10 19.79 -0.71
C SER A 252 33.46 18.63 -1.65
N THR A 253 32.77 17.49 -1.60
CA THR A 253 33.10 16.29 -2.41
C THR A 253 32.13 16.04 -3.58
N LEU A 254 30.99 16.74 -3.64
CA LEU A 254 29.96 16.54 -4.67
C LEU A 254 30.17 17.34 -5.96
N SER A 255 31.05 18.35 -5.95
CA SER A 255 31.36 19.15 -7.15
C SER A 255 32.24 18.40 -8.14
N LEU A 256 33.13 17.53 -7.66
CA LEU A 256 34.15 16.84 -8.46
C LEU A 256 33.60 15.66 -9.29
N LEU A 257 32.54 14.99 -8.81
CA LEU A 257 31.88 13.90 -9.54
C LEU A 257 30.94 14.39 -10.65
N LYS A 258 30.52 15.66 -10.62
CA LYS A 258 29.59 16.25 -11.59
C LYS A 258 30.24 16.58 -12.93
N GLU A 259 31.57 16.65 -12.97
CA GLU A 259 32.34 17.07 -14.14
C GLU A 259 32.67 15.89 -15.10
N LEU A 260 32.76 14.66 -14.58
CA LEU A 260 33.21 13.49 -15.37
C LEU A 260 32.09 12.78 -16.18
N GLY A 261 30.81 12.99 -15.86
CA GLY A 261 29.68 12.33 -16.55
C GLY A 261 29.12 13.08 -17.77
N GLY A 262 29.80 14.12 -18.22
CA GLY A 262 29.18 15.23 -18.94
C GLY A 262 29.23 15.17 -20.46
N ARG A 263 28.59 14.19 -21.13
CA ARG A 263 27.98 14.39 -22.48
C ARG A 263 27.20 13.18 -23.01
N ALA A 264 27.69 11.95 -22.84
CA ALA A 264 26.98 10.76 -23.33
C ALA A 264 25.77 10.36 -22.46
N GLY A 265 25.88 10.48 -21.13
CA GLY A 265 24.78 10.14 -20.21
C GLY A 265 23.56 11.06 -20.36
N ARG A 266 23.77 12.36 -20.64
CA ARG A 266 22.67 13.34 -20.76
C ARG A 266 21.71 13.04 -21.91
N ALA A 267 22.18 12.47 -23.02
CA ALA A 267 21.31 12.14 -24.16
C ALA A 267 20.45 10.89 -23.89
N VAL A 268 21.03 9.88 -23.22
CA VAL A 268 20.31 8.65 -22.86
C VAL A 268 19.29 8.92 -21.76
N TYR A 269 19.66 9.68 -20.71
CA TYR A 269 18.75 10.08 -19.64
C TYR A 269 17.58 10.93 -20.14
N ARG A 270 17.82 11.84 -21.09
CA ARG A 270 16.74 12.68 -21.64
C ARG A 270 15.72 11.87 -22.44
N LYS A 271 16.15 10.84 -23.17
CA LYS A 271 15.24 9.96 -23.92
C LYS A 271 14.45 9.01 -23.01
N THR A 272 15.05 8.49 -21.94
CA THR A 272 14.36 7.62 -20.98
C THR A 272 13.36 8.41 -20.14
N ASP A 273 13.71 9.61 -19.70
CA ASP A 273 12.81 10.48 -18.94
C ASP A 273 11.60 10.93 -19.78
N GLU A 274 11.80 11.24 -21.07
CA GLU A 274 10.70 11.56 -21.99
C GLU A 274 9.76 10.35 -22.21
N ALA A 275 10.30 9.14 -22.31
CA ALA A 275 9.51 7.92 -22.45
C ALA A 275 8.69 7.61 -21.18
N ILE A 276 9.29 7.76 -20.00
CA ILE A 276 8.63 7.61 -18.71
C ILE A 276 7.54 8.67 -18.53
N HIS A 277 7.81 9.91 -18.90
CA HIS A 277 6.83 11.01 -18.84
C HIS A 277 5.64 10.76 -19.78
N LYS A 278 5.88 10.31 -21.02
CA LYS A 278 4.80 9.94 -21.97
C LYS A 278 3.96 8.78 -21.44
N TYR A 279 4.58 7.76 -20.84
CA TYR A 279 3.87 6.65 -20.21
C TYR A 279 3.01 7.11 -19.02
N ARG A 280 3.54 8.01 -18.17
CA ARG A 280 2.80 8.61 -17.03
C ARG A 280 1.59 9.42 -17.50
N LEU A 281 1.73 10.25 -18.53
CA LEU A 281 0.62 11.01 -19.12
C LEU A 281 -0.45 10.09 -19.73
N TRP A 282 -0.04 9.03 -20.41
CA TRP A 282 -0.95 8.02 -20.96
C TRP A 282 -1.74 7.31 -19.85
N ARG A 283 -1.08 6.95 -18.74
CA ARG A 283 -1.73 6.32 -17.57
C ARG A 283 -2.72 7.27 -16.89
N LYS A 284 -2.36 8.54 -16.68
CA LYS A 284 -3.28 9.55 -16.11
C LYS A 284 -4.51 9.77 -16.99
N ARG A 285 -4.36 9.84 -18.32
CA ARG A 285 -5.50 9.96 -19.25
C ARG A 285 -6.44 8.76 -19.20
N LYS A 286 -5.94 7.54 -18.94
CA LYS A 286 -6.78 6.36 -18.75
C LYS A 286 -7.60 6.38 -17.46
N ASN A 287 -7.03 6.86 -16.35
CA ASN A 287 -7.76 7.02 -15.09
C ASN A 287 -8.84 8.12 -15.16
N ILE A 288 -8.56 9.24 -15.83
CA ILE A 288 -9.56 10.31 -15.98
C ILE A 288 -10.75 9.84 -16.85
N ARG A 289 -10.50 8.95 -17.82
CA ARG A 289 -11.56 8.40 -18.67
C ARG A 289 -12.41 7.33 -17.99
N SER A 290 -11.95 6.70 -16.91
CA SER A 290 -12.77 5.75 -16.13
C SER A 290 -13.75 6.43 -15.18
N ASP A 291 -13.48 7.67 -14.77
CA ASP A 291 -14.33 8.39 -13.81
C ASP A 291 -15.51 9.14 -14.45
N GLN A 292 -15.49 9.38 -15.78
CA GLN A 292 -16.57 10.08 -16.49
C GLN A 292 -17.65 9.17 -17.10
N THR A 293 -17.55 7.85 -16.99
CA THR A 293 -18.56 6.90 -17.49
C THR A 293 -19.06 5.99 -16.37
N ALA A 294 -19.66 6.59 -15.34
CA ALA A 294 -20.36 5.88 -14.27
C ALA A 294 -21.86 6.25 -14.26
N THR A 295 -22.49 6.22 -15.43
CA THR A 295 -23.95 6.10 -15.52
C THR A 295 -24.24 5.20 -16.71
N GLU A 296 -24.73 3.99 -16.40
CA GLU A 296 -25.26 2.96 -17.29
C GLU A 296 -24.38 2.59 -18.50
N MET A 297 -23.66 1.46 -18.40
CA MET A 297 -23.21 0.74 -19.60
C MET A 297 -23.75 -0.69 -19.63
N PRO A 298 -24.29 -1.13 -20.79
CA PRO A 298 -24.65 -2.51 -21.04
C PRO A 298 -23.38 -3.35 -21.17
N VAL A 299 -23.53 -4.66 -20.98
CA VAL A 299 -22.48 -5.67 -21.11
C VAL A 299 -21.93 -5.66 -22.54
N HIS A 300 -20.93 -4.83 -22.80
CA HIS A 300 -20.16 -4.86 -24.04
C HIS A 300 -19.11 -5.97 -23.94
N ARG A 301 -19.36 -7.07 -24.66
CA ARG A 301 -18.32 -8.03 -25.03
C ARG A 301 -17.24 -7.29 -25.83
N PHE A 302 -16.11 -7.01 -25.20
CA PHE A 302 -14.94 -6.46 -25.87
C PHE A 302 -14.40 -7.48 -26.90
N PRO A 303 -14.13 -7.08 -28.16
CA PRO A 303 -13.65 -8.00 -29.18
C PRO A 303 -12.17 -8.35 -28.93
N ALA A 304 -11.94 -9.54 -28.37
CA ALA A 304 -10.61 -10.11 -28.10
C ALA A 304 -9.64 -10.06 -29.30
N ARG A 305 -10.18 -10.01 -30.53
CA ARG A 305 -9.42 -9.91 -31.78
C ARG A 305 -8.50 -8.68 -31.87
N LYS A 306 -8.88 -7.55 -31.26
CA LYS A 306 -8.05 -6.33 -31.31
C LYS A 306 -6.85 -6.38 -30.35
N TRP A 307 -6.93 -7.15 -29.27
CA TRP A 307 -5.83 -7.31 -28.32
C TRP A 307 -4.72 -8.21 -28.85
N ILE A 308 -5.09 -9.31 -29.52
CA ILE A 308 -4.11 -10.26 -30.09
C ILE A 308 -3.24 -9.55 -31.15
N ALA A 309 -3.84 -8.71 -32.00
CA ALA A 309 -3.10 -7.93 -32.98
C ALA A 309 -2.11 -6.93 -32.35
N SER A 310 -2.51 -6.29 -31.25
CA SER A 310 -1.64 -5.33 -30.55
C SER A 310 -0.47 -6.00 -29.81
N ILE A 311 -0.68 -7.19 -29.26
CA ILE A 311 0.38 -8.00 -28.63
C ILE A 311 1.36 -8.51 -29.71
N GLY A 312 0.85 -8.99 -30.84
CA GLY A 312 1.68 -9.42 -31.96
C GLY A 312 2.59 -8.30 -32.48
N ALA A 313 2.04 -7.09 -32.68
CA ALA A 313 2.83 -5.93 -33.10
C ALA A 313 3.93 -5.53 -32.09
N PHE A 314 3.63 -5.64 -30.79
CA PHE A 314 4.61 -5.34 -29.74
C PHE A 314 5.76 -6.35 -29.73
N ILE A 315 5.47 -7.65 -29.83
CA ILE A 315 6.48 -8.71 -29.89
C ILE A 315 7.38 -8.53 -31.12
N LEU A 316 6.78 -8.20 -32.28
CA LEU A 316 7.53 -7.96 -33.53
C LEU A 316 8.48 -6.76 -33.40
N MET A 317 8.02 -5.68 -32.74
CA MET A 317 8.83 -4.47 -32.52
C MET A 317 10.00 -4.74 -31.55
N VAL A 318 9.78 -5.49 -30.47
CA VAL A 318 10.85 -5.92 -29.56
C VAL A 318 11.85 -6.84 -30.26
N GLY A 319 11.38 -7.77 -31.10
CA GLY A 319 12.23 -8.66 -31.90
C GLY A 319 13.13 -7.91 -32.89
N LEU A 320 12.57 -6.92 -33.60
CA LEU A 320 13.35 -6.04 -34.48
C LEU A 320 14.41 -5.24 -33.72
N LEU A 321 14.08 -4.75 -32.55
CA LEU A 321 15.00 -3.98 -31.71
C LEU A 321 16.18 -4.85 -31.21
N LEU A 322 15.90 -6.10 -30.84
CA LEU A 322 16.94 -7.08 -30.50
C LEU A 322 17.83 -7.43 -31.69
N LEU A 323 17.26 -7.57 -32.89
CA LEU A 323 18.04 -7.83 -34.11
C LEU A 323 19.01 -6.68 -34.44
N VAL A 324 18.58 -5.42 -34.28
CA VAL A 324 19.45 -4.26 -34.47
C VAL A 324 20.60 -4.27 -33.45
N LEU A 325 20.30 -4.56 -32.18
CA LEU A 325 21.34 -4.65 -31.14
C LEU A 325 22.34 -5.79 -31.40
N LEU A 326 21.86 -6.95 -31.86
CA LEU A 326 22.72 -8.08 -32.22
C LEU A 326 23.58 -7.78 -33.44
N HIS A 327 23.03 -7.08 -34.44
CA HIS A 327 23.78 -6.64 -35.60
C HIS A 327 24.90 -5.65 -35.22
N ASP A 328 24.62 -4.68 -34.34
CA ASP A 328 25.62 -3.73 -33.86
C ASP A 328 26.73 -4.43 -33.04
N LEU A 329 26.35 -5.41 -32.21
CA LEU A 329 27.31 -6.25 -31.47
C LEU A 329 28.19 -7.11 -32.38
N TRP A 330 27.62 -7.69 -33.44
CA TRP A 330 28.40 -8.42 -34.44
C TRP A 330 29.37 -7.48 -35.14
N LYS A 331 28.90 -6.34 -35.65
CA LYS A 331 29.73 -5.39 -36.41
C LYS A 331 30.92 -4.85 -35.60
N GLY A 332 30.74 -4.67 -34.28
CA GLY A 332 31.83 -4.31 -33.37
C GLY A 332 32.92 -5.38 -33.24
N ARG A 333 32.58 -6.67 -33.42
CA ARG A 333 33.52 -7.79 -33.31
C ARG A 333 34.45 -7.92 -34.52
N GLU A 334 33.99 -7.53 -35.71
CA GLU A 334 34.80 -7.57 -36.94
C GLU A 334 35.89 -6.49 -36.96
N HIS A 335 35.68 -5.35 -36.31
CA HIS A 335 36.70 -4.29 -36.26
C HIS A 335 37.90 -4.70 -35.38
N HIS A 336 37.69 -5.48 -34.32
CA HIS A 336 38.79 -5.94 -33.48
C HIS A 336 39.71 -6.97 -34.15
N HIS A 337 39.26 -7.66 -35.22
CA HIS A 337 40.10 -8.66 -35.88
C HIS A 337 41.07 -8.05 -36.90
N ARG A 338 40.77 -6.87 -37.47
CA ARG A 338 41.67 -6.21 -38.45
C ARG A 338 42.87 -5.52 -37.82
N ASP A 339 42.75 -5.05 -36.57
CA ASP A 339 43.86 -4.33 -35.92
C ASP A 339 44.97 -5.26 -35.42
N HIS A 340 44.72 -6.57 -35.30
CA HIS A 340 45.74 -7.53 -34.89
C HIS A 340 46.65 -8.03 -36.03
N GLU A 341 46.24 -7.92 -37.30
CA GLU A 341 47.09 -8.37 -38.44
C GLU A 341 48.19 -7.36 -38.81
N HIS A 342 48.03 -6.07 -38.48
CA HIS A 342 49.03 -5.06 -38.80
C HIS A 342 50.19 -4.94 -37.79
N SER A 343 50.15 -5.66 -36.66
CA SER A 343 51.21 -5.56 -35.63
C SER A 343 52.29 -6.65 -35.72
N ALA A 344 52.09 -7.71 -36.52
CA ALA A 344 53.03 -8.85 -36.57
C ALA A 344 54.20 -8.69 -37.57
N GLY A 345 54.23 -7.63 -38.39
CA GLY A 345 55.16 -7.51 -39.52
C GLY A 345 56.47 -6.76 -39.28
N ARG A 346 56.78 -6.28 -38.07
CA ARG A 346 57.84 -5.27 -37.86
C ARG A 346 59.02 -5.71 -36.98
N HIS A 347 59.38 -6.99 -36.97
CA HIS A 347 60.49 -7.49 -36.13
C HIS A 347 61.41 -8.55 -36.78
N ARG A 348 61.73 -8.40 -38.06
CA ARG A 348 62.85 -9.13 -38.69
C ARG A 348 63.63 -8.15 -39.53
N ASP A 349 64.71 -7.63 -38.95
CA ASP A 349 65.92 -7.11 -39.60
C ASP A 349 66.78 -6.49 -38.49
N HIS A 350 67.61 -7.31 -37.85
CA HIS A 350 68.85 -6.91 -37.17
C HIS A 350 69.72 -8.13 -36.89
#